data_AF-A0A928GGJ0-F1
#
_entry.id   AF-A0A928GGJ0-F1
#
_cell.length_a   1.000
_cell.length_b   1.000
_cell.length_c   1.000
_cell.angle_alpha   90.00
_cell.angle_beta   90.00
_cell.angle_gamma   90.00
#
_symmetry.space_group_name_H-M   'P 1'
#
loop_
_entity.id
_entity.type
_entity.pdbx_description
1 polymer ?
#
loop_
_entity_poly.entity_id
_entity_poly.type
_entity_poly.pdbx_seq_one_letter_code
_entity_poly.pdbx_strand_id
1 'polypeptide(L)'
;MKARFFFIIASALLIATSAIAQTREIQVYKGGNVIKFFSFNEVDSAKVVYTAKNMTATAIDLGLSVKWADMNVGAGRPEDYGSYFAWGETAPKREYTWNTYTWCEGSNTTMTKYCNDSSYGIEDYLSTLEAADDAAHENWGGAWRMPTESELDELLSNCTWKWVTLDGVNGQLVTGPNGNSIFLPATGWIDKLARANAGSYGGYYSSALSSERSDKARAMYISNGGSGLHDATRICGYAVRPVLPATAYAKAPELQVFKGNDLVWSIAVSEIDSAKVVEIPVHAVDMGLSVFWADMNVGAEKPEEYGNYYSWGETRPKDDYSLTNYQWWDNGFTKYCTDDEHGTTDHKSILDLSDDAANANWGSTWRTPTIEEIMELANRCQWHWTERNGVEGFQVTGPSGNSIFLPPAGYYEGSEGKEVNRHGLYWSSTLYTYGIDYNVDQRARCLFINNVIMEYRGIDAIERFKGFPVRPVIKIR
;
A
#
# COMPACT_ATOMS: atom_id res chain seq x y z
N MET A 1 16.69 -0.54 12.86
CA MET A 1 15.26 -0.49 13.19
C MET A 1 14.51 -1.12 12.02
N LYS A 2 14.06 -2.37 12.16
CA LYS A 2 13.46 -3.13 11.04
C LYS A 2 12.06 -2.56 10.77
N ALA A 3 11.85 -1.93 9.62
CA ALA A 3 10.52 -1.56 9.16
C ALA A 3 9.71 -2.85 8.97
N ARG A 4 8.74 -3.08 9.86
CA ARG A 4 7.73 -4.15 9.70
C ARG A 4 6.71 -3.63 8.69
N PHE A 5 6.92 -3.91 7.42
CA PHE A 5 5.92 -3.67 6.39
C PHE A 5 4.81 -4.72 6.52
N PHE A 6 3.67 -4.34 7.09
CA PHE A 6 2.42 -5.10 6.95
C PHE A 6 1.84 -4.80 5.57
N PHE A 7 2.16 -5.61 4.56
CA PHE A 7 1.47 -5.57 3.27
C PHE A 7 0.31 -6.57 3.29
N ILE A 8 -0.89 -6.09 3.56
CA ILE A 8 -2.13 -6.80 3.17
C ILE A 8 -2.62 -6.12 1.89
N ILE A 9 -2.15 -6.58 0.73
CA ILE A 9 -2.91 -6.48 -0.52
C ILE A 9 -2.71 -7.80 -1.27
N ALA A 10 -3.25 -8.87 -0.70
CA ALA A 10 -3.46 -10.14 -1.37
C ALA A 10 -4.95 -10.45 -1.34
N SER A 11 -5.73 -9.77 -2.18
CA SER A 11 -7.03 -10.24 -2.68
C SER A 11 -7.57 -9.24 -3.70
N ALA A 12 -7.78 -9.70 -4.93
CA ALA A 12 -8.76 -9.08 -5.79
C ALA A 12 -10.12 -9.19 -5.09
N LEU A 13 -10.55 -8.12 -4.43
CA LEU A 13 -11.80 -8.10 -3.68
C LEU A 13 -12.89 -7.58 -4.62
N LEU A 14 -13.47 -8.51 -5.40
CA LEU A 14 -14.74 -8.26 -6.07
C LEU A 14 -15.83 -8.33 -4.99
N ILE A 15 -16.29 -7.18 -4.48
CA ILE A 15 -17.45 -7.12 -3.58
C ILE A 15 -18.66 -6.65 -4.36
N ALA A 16 -19.69 -7.49 -4.31
CA ALA A 16 -21.01 -7.29 -4.88
C ALA A 16 -21.70 -6.03 -4.32
N THR A 17 -22.54 -5.47 -5.18
CA THR A 17 -23.35 -4.27 -4.97
C THR A 17 -24.36 -4.43 -3.82
N SER A 18 -24.16 -3.69 -2.72
CA SER A 18 -25.24 -3.25 -1.84
C SER A 18 -25.46 -1.75 -2.04
N ALA A 19 -26.73 -1.33 -2.10
CA ALA A 19 -27.26 -0.12 -2.71
C ALA A 19 -26.92 1.24 -2.06
N ILE A 20 -25.75 1.40 -1.46
CA ILE A 20 -25.06 2.69 -1.28
C ILE A 20 -23.58 2.34 -1.49
N ALA A 21 -23.02 2.68 -2.65
CA ALA A 21 -21.58 2.45 -2.87
C ALA A 21 -20.81 3.34 -1.89
N GLN A 22 -20.33 2.75 -0.80
CA GLN A 22 -19.52 3.47 0.18
C GLN A 22 -18.27 3.97 -0.53
N THR A 23 -18.11 5.28 -0.62
CA THR A 23 -17.00 5.89 -1.36
C THR A 23 -15.69 5.50 -0.68
N ARG A 24 -14.68 5.14 -1.47
CA ARG A 24 -13.35 4.76 -0.98
C ARG A 24 -12.31 5.64 -1.64
N GLU A 25 -11.16 5.75 -1.01
CA GLU A 25 -9.97 6.35 -1.62
C GLU A 25 -8.72 5.56 -1.28
N ILE A 26 -7.70 5.70 -2.13
CA ILE A 26 -6.34 5.24 -1.84
C ILE A 26 -5.60 6.42 -1.24
N GLN A 27 -5.06 6.29 -0.03
CA GLN A 27 -4.17 7.27 0.60
C GLN A 27 -2.74 6.74 0.61
N VAL A 28 -1.79 7.57 0.20
CA VAL A 28 -0.35 7.28 0.19
C VAL A 28 0.34 8.14 1.24
N TYR A 29 1.13 7.52 2.12
CA TYR A 29 1.69 8.16 3.31
C TYR A 29 3.22 8.30 3.24
N LYS A 30 3.72 9.40 3.80
CA LYS A 30 5.14 9.63 4.10
C LYS A 30 5.30 10.53 5.33
N GLY A 31 6.12 10.11 6.28
CA GLY A 31 6.29 10.82 7.55
C GLY A 31 4.99 10.90 8.36
N GLY A 32 4.10 9.90 8.23
CA GLY A 32 2.78 9.88 8.87
C GLY A 32 1.70 10.75 8.21
N ASN A 33 2.03 11.54 7.20
CA ASN A 33 1.07 12.41 6.50
C ASN A 33 0.65 11.81 5.15
N VAL A 34 -0.59 12.06 4.74
CA VAL A 34 -1.05 11.74 3.38
C VAL A 34 -0.36 12.69 2.38
N ILE A 35 0.47 12.14 1.49
CA ILE A 35 1.16 12.91 0.45
C ILE A 35 0.43 12.88 -0.89
N LYS A 36 -0.43 11.87 -1.11
CA LYS A 36 -1.24 11.72 -2.30
C LYS A 36 -2.46 10.88 -1.97
N PHE A 37 -3.60 11.20 -2.59
CA PHE A 37 -4.79 10.39 -2.52
C PHE A 37 -5.43 10.25 -3.90
N PHE A 38 -6.26 9.21 -4.08
CA PHE A 38 -7.01 8.95 -5.30
C PHE A 38 -8.41 8.47 -4.95
N SER A 39 -9.44 9.16 -5.47
CA SER A 39 -10.82 8.72 -5.31
C SER A 39 -11.10 7.51 -6.21
N PHE A 40 -11.86 6.53 -5.72
CA PHE A 40 -12.28 5.39 -6.55
C PHE A 40 -13.24 5.79 -7.69
N ASN A 41 -13.70 7.04 -7.74
CA ASN A 41 -14.37 7.58 -8.92
C ASN A 41 -13.38 7.83 -10.08
N GLU A 42 -12.13 8.14 -9.76
CA GLU A 42 -11.08 8.55 -10.71
C GLU A 42 -10.15 7.39 -11.09
N VAL A 43 -9.95 6.44 -10.17
CA VAL A 43 -9.06 5.28 -10.34
C VAL A 43 -9.76 4.01 -9.87
N ASP A 44 -9.31 2.85 -10.33
CA ASP A 44 -9.97 1.57 -10.01
C ASP A 44 -9.06 0.63 -9.22
N SER A 45 -7.72 0.80 -9.31
CA SER A 45 -6.78 -0.09 -8.64
C SER A 45 -5.40 0.54 -8.39
N ALA A 46 -4.67 -0.02 -7.44
CA ALA A 46 -3.24 0.22 -7.26
C ALA A 46 -2.51 -1.09 -6.95
N LYS A 47 -1.28 -1.24 -7.47
CA LYS A 47 -0.44 -2.42 -7.25
C LYS A 47 1.03 -2.01 -7.23
N VAL A 48 1.82 -2.77 -6.48
CA VAL A 48 3.29 -2.65 -6.53
C VAL A 48 3.78 -3.41 -7.75
N VAL A 49 4.51 -2.73 -8.63
CA VAL A 49 5.05 -3.31 -9.87
C VAL A 49 6.57 -3.40 -9.79
N TYR A 50 7.05 -4.60 -10.01
CA TYR A 50 8.47 -4.92 -10.14
C TYR A 50 8.79 -4.95 -11.64
N THR A 51 9.56 -3.98 -12.13
CA THR A 51 9.93 -3.94 -13.56
C THR A 51 11.30 -4.57 -13.75
N ALA A 52 11.35 -5.77 -14.35
CA ALA A 52 12.60 -6.33 -14.84
C ALA A 52 12.94 -5.69 -16.20
N LYS A 53 14.20 -5.26 -16.37
CA LYS A 53 14.70 -4.74 -17.64
C LYS A 53 14.96 -5.92 -18.57
N ASN A 54 14.17 -6.02 -19.65
CA ASN A 54 14.27 -6.99 -20.74
C ASN A 54 14.58 -8.44 -20.33
N MET A 55 13.57 -9.29 -20.14
CA MET A 55 13.65 -10.73 -20.46
C MET A 55 12.33 -11.47 -20.25
N THR A 56 12.12 -12.55 -21.01
CA THR A 56 10.96 -13.46 -20.95
C THR A 56 10.94 -14.36 -19.71
N ALA A 57 12.04 -14.41 -18.95
CA ALA A 57 12.18 -15.27 -17.77
C ALA A 57 11.59 -14.62 -16.52
N THR A 58 10.79 -15.40 -15.79
CA THR A 58 10.18 -14.99 -14.53
C THR A 58 11.04 -15.45 -13.35
N ALA A 59 11.35 -14.54 -12.43
CA ALA A 59 11.99 -14.88 -11.17
C ALA A 59 10.95 -15.41 -10.17
N ILE A 60 10.97 -16.72 -9.92
CA ILE A 60 10.05 -17.43 -9.02
C ILE A 60 10.65 -17.49 -7.62
N ASP A 61 9.95 -16.88 -6.67
CA ASP A 61 10.30 -16.97 -5.26
C ASP A 61 9.75 -18.28 -4.68
N LEU A 62 10.62 -19.24 -4.39
CA LEU A 62 10.28 -20.50 -3.74
C LEU A 62 10.26 -20.41 -2.20
N GLY A 63 10.56 -19.24 -1.62
CA GLY A 63 10.74 -19.08 -0.17
C GLY A 63 12.13 -19.52 0.29
N LEU A 64 13.12 -19.47 -0.61
CA LEU A 64 14.52 -19.81 -0.39
C LEU A 64 15.39 -18.54 -0.34
N SER A 65 16.72 -18.70 -0.25
CA SER A 65 17.68 -17.58 -0.21
C SER A 65 17.75 -16.77 -1.52
N VAL A 66 17.40 -17.37 -2.66
CA VAL A 66 17.36 -16.75 -3.99
C VAL A 66 16.07 -17.04 -4.73
N LYS A 67 15.75 -16.22 -5.74
CA LYS A 67 14.68 -16.53 -6.68
C LYS A 67 15.23 -17.40 -7.81
N TRP A 68 14.45 -18.37 -8.24
CA TRP A 68 14.80 -19.31 -9.30
C TRP A 68 14.12 -18.91 -10.60
N ALA A 69 14.81 -19.08 -11.73
CA ALA A 69 14.20 -18.88 -13.02
C ALA A 69 13.11 -19.94 -13.32
N ASP A 70 12.04 -19.51 -13.96
CA ASP A 70 10.99 -20.40 -14.49
C ASP A 70 11.47 -21.32 -15.62
N MET A 71 12.55 -20.98 -16.33
CA MET A 71 13.13 -21.79 -17.41
C MET A 71 14.67 -21.86 -17.42
N ASN A 72 15.22 -22.81 -18.19
CA ASN A 72 16.67 -22.92 -18.39
C ASN A 72 17.20 -21.83 -19.34
N VAL A 73 18.50 -21.55 -19.30
CA VAL A 73 19.14 -20.70 -20.33
C VAL A 73 18.94 -21.32 -21.72
N GLY A 74 18.48 -20.52 -22.68
CA GLY A 74 18.20 -20.96 -24.05
C GLY A 74 16.87 -21.69 -24.25
N ALA A 75 16.05 -21.83 -23.21
CA ALA A 75 14.69 -22.34 -23.31
C ALA A 75 13.69 -21.23 -23.68
N GLY A 76 12.59 -21.57 -24.36
CA GLY A 76 11.47 -20.67 -24.60
C GLY A 76 10.31 -20.89 -23.62
N ARG A 77 10.25 -22.06 -23.01
CA ARG A 77 9.20 -22.49 -22.06
C ARG A 77 9.81 -23.25 -20.87
N PRO A 78 9.13 -23.31 -19.71
CA PRO A 78 9.64 -24.01 -18.51
C PRO A 78 10.06 -25.47 -18.73
N GLU A 79 9.32 -26.19 -19.59
CA GLU A 79 9.53 -27.60 -19.93
C GLU A 79 10.60 -27.84 -20.99
N ASP A 80 11.01 -26.82 -21.74
CA ASP A 80 12.08 -26.96 -22.74
C ASP A 80 13.43 -27.20 -22.05
N TYR A 81 14.27 -28.03 -22.66
CA TYR A 81 15.59 -28.35 -22.09
C TYR A 81 16.55 -27.16 -22.07
N GLY A 82 16.39 -26.23 -23.00
CA GLY A 82 17.31 -25.12 -23.22
C GLY A 82 18.62 -25.55 -23.86
N SER A 83 19.63 -24.68 -23.70
CA SER A 83 20.99 -24.89 -24.19
C SER A 83 21.82 -25.69 -23.19
N TYR A 84 22.85 -26.36 -23.69
CA TYR A 84 23.80 -27.12 -22.89
C TYR A 84 25.16 -26.44 -22.93
N PHE A 85 25.80 -26.30 -21.77
CA PHE A 85 27.07 -25.59 -21.62
C PHE A 85 28.09 -26.53 -21.01
N ALA A 86 29.35 -26.46 -21.45
CA ALA A 86 30.44 -26.99 -20.66
C ALA A 86 30.68 -26.01 -19.49
N TRP A 87 31.17 -26.50 -18.36
CA TRP A 87 31.31 -25.65 -17.18
C TRP A 87 32.34 -24.54 -17.41
N GLY A 88 31.97 -23.28 -17.16
CA GLY A 88 32.80 -22.12 -17.45
C GLY A 88 32.80 -21.67 -18.92
N GLU A 89 31.94 -22.24 -19.77
CA GLU A 89 31.69 -21.74 -21.13
C GLU A 89 30.30 -21.13 -21.22
N THR A 90 30.18 -20.05 -21.99
CA THR A 90 28.95 -19.23 -22.06
C THR A 90 28.18 -19.41 -23.37
N ALA A 91 28.72 -20.21 -24.29
CA ALA A 91 28.08 -20.58 -25.55
C ALA A 91 28.00 -22.10 -25.70
N PRO A 92 26.90 -22.66 -26.23
CA PRO A 92 26.83 -24.07 -26.57
C PRO A 92 27.77 -24.38 -27.75
N LYS A 93 28.15 -25.66 -27.88
CA LYS A 93 29.03 -26.14 -28.95
C LYS A 93 28.54 -27.45 -29.53
N ARG A 94 29.06 -27.80 -30.70
CA ARG A 94 28.68 -29.03 -31.40
C ARG A 94 29.23 -30.29 -30.71
N GLU A 95 30.42 -30.18 -30.14
CA GLU A 95 31.18 -31.32 -29.62
C GLU A 95 31.81 -31.00 -28.27
N TYR A 96 31.59 -31.89 -27.30
CA TYR A 96 31.96 -31.76 -25.90
C TYR A 96 33.12 -32.72 -25.58
N THR A 97 34.34 -32.28 -25.88
CA THR A 97 35.59 -33.04 -25.65
C THR A 97 36.64 -32.14 -25.00
N TRP A 98 37.71 -32.73 -24.47
CA TRP A 98 38.84 -31.95 -23.95
C TRP A 98 39.51 -31.08 -25.03
N ASN A 99 39.56 -31.52 -26.29
CA ASN A 99 40.11 -30.73 -27.40
C ASN A 99 39.27 -29.50 -27.74
N THR A 100 38.00 -29.47 -27.35
CA THR A 100 37.05 -28.39 -27.63
C THR A 100 36.65 -27.62 -26.37
N TYR A 101 37.35 -27.84 -25.26
CA TYR A 101 37.07 -27.20 -23.98
C TYR A 101 38.00 -26.01 -23.75
N THR A 102 37.42 -24.85 -23.46
CA THR A 102 38.14 -23.57 -23.38
C THR A 102 39.25 -23.56 -22.33
N TRP A 103 39.04 -24.22 -21.19
CA TRP A 103 39.90 -24.08 -20.02
C TRP A 103 40.90 -25.23 -19.84
N CYS A 104 41.36 -25.84 -20.94
CA CYS A 104 42.45 -26.82 -20.93
C CYS A 104 43.21 -26.91 -22.25
N GLU A 105 44.41 -27.52 -22.24
CA GLU A 105 45.17 -27.89 -23.45
C GLU A 105 44.90 -29.35 -23.90
N GLY A 106 43.64 -29.68 -24.22
CA GLY A 106 43.28 -30.96 -24.85
C GLY A 106 43.25 -32.19 -23.93
N SER A 107 43.56 -32.04 -22.64
CA SER A 107 43.51 -33.10 -21.63
C SER A 107 42.88 -32.63 -20.32
N ASN A 108 42.39 -33.58 -19.52
CA ASN A 108 41.89 -33.28 -18.17
C ASN A 108 43.00 -32.93 -17.18
N THR A 109 44.27 -33.13 -17.54
CA THR A 109 45.45 -32.82 -16.71
C THR A 109 46.19 -31.56 -17.16
N THR A 110 45.58 -30.75 -18.02
CA THR A 110 46.20 -29.53 -18.59
C THR A 110 45.29 -28.32 -18.45
N MET A 111 44.62 -28.18 -17.31
CA MET A 111 43.71 -27.07 -17.00
C MET A 111 44.46 -25.74 -17.02
N THR A 112 43.82 -24.73 -17.59
CA THR A 112 44.36 -23.36 -17.70
C THR A 112 43.60 -22.35 -16.85
N LYS A 113 42.42 -22.71 -16.32
CA LYS A 113 41.60 -21.88 -15.42
C LYS A 113 40.72 -22.73 -14.50
N TYR A 114 40.47 -22.23 -13.29
CA TYR A 114 39.77 -22.89 -12.19
C TYR A 114 40.42 -24.22 -11.84
N CYS A 115 41.65 -24.14 -11.35
CA CYS A 115 42.47 -25.30 -10.99
C CYS A 115 43.06 -25.10 -9.59
N ASN A 116 42.80 -26.06 -8.71
CA ASN A 116 43.23 -26.03 -7.31
C ASN A 116 44.17 -27.20 -6.97
N ASP A 117 44.59 -27.96 -7.97
CA ASP A 117 45.46 -29.12 -7.84
C ASP A 117 46.40 -29.20 -9.04
N SER A 118 47.68 -28.98 -8.79
CA SER A 118 48.77 -29.00 -9.79
C SER A 118 48.87 -30.29 -10.62
N SER A 119 48.29 -31.42 -10.18
CA SER A 119 48.21 -32.63 -11.00
C SER A 119 47.27 -32.50 -12.20
N TYR A 120 46.40 -31.48 -12.18
CA TYR A 120 45.42 -31.20 -13.23
C TYR A 120 45.78 -30.01 -14.12
N GLY A 121 46.77 -29.19 -13.81
CA GLY A 121 47.14 -28.03 -14.63
C GLY A 121 47.77 -26.88 -13.85
N ILE A 122 47.61 -25.65 -14.36
CA ILE A 122 48.14 -24.43 -13.75
C ILE A 122 47.21 -23.97 -12.63
N GLU A 123 47.68 -23.95 -11.39
CA GLU A 123 46.88 -23.53 -10.23
C GLU A 123 46.58 -22.03 -10.25
N ASP A 124 45.29 -21.68 -10.13
CA ASP A 124 44.80 -20.30 -9.93
C ASP A 124 43.93 -20.15 -8.68
N TYR A 125 43.63 -21.26 -8.01
CA TYR A 125 42.84 -21.36 -6.77
C TYR A 125 41.41 -20.81 -6.87
N LEU A 126 40.90 -20.60 -8.08
CA LEU A 126 39.54 -20.16 -8.30
C LEU A 126 38.59 -21.36 -8.23
N SER A 127 37.68 -21.35 -7.26
CA SER A 127 36.68 -22.42 -7.05
C SER A 127 35.25 -22.03 -7.42
N THR A 128 35.03 -20.81 -7.91
CA THR A 128 33.72 -20.30 -8.31
C THR A 128 33.85 -19.53 -9.61
N LEU A 129 32.87 -19.68 -10.51
CA LEU A 129 32.85 -18.98 -11.79
C LEU A 129 32.87 -17.46 -11.60
N GLU A 130 33.72 -16.80 -12.38
CA GLU A 130 33.64 -15.37 -12.63
C GLU A 130 32.45 -15.08 -13.56
N ALA A 131 31.92 -13.85 -13.49
CA ALA A 131 30.74 -13.45 -14.27
C ALA A 131 30.90 -13.69 -15.79
N ALA A 132 32.09 -13.44 -16.34
CA ALA A 132 32.41 -13.63 -17.75
C ALA A 132 32.39 -15.09 -18.22
N ASP A 133 32.44 -16.05 -17.28
CA ASP A 133 32.41 -17.49 -17.55
C ASP A 133 31.09 -18.14 -17.07
N ASP A 134 30.18 -17.34 -16.53
CA ASP A 134 28.88 -17.79 -16.08
C ASP A 134 27.86 -17.71 -17.22
N ALA A 135 27.48 -18.87 -17.76
CA ALA A 135 26.53 -18.94 -18.87
C ALA A 135 25.18 -18.26 -18.59
N ALA A 136 24.68 -18.28 -17.34
CA ALA A 136 23.46 -17.55 -17.01
C ALA A 136 23.70 -16.05 -17.03
N HIS A 137 24.81 -15.58 -16.45
CA HIS A 137 25.15 -14.16 -16.45
C HIS A 137 25.37 -13.60 -17.86
N GLU A 138 26.15 -14.28 -18.70
CA GLU A 138 26.46 -13.78 -20.05
C GLU A 138 25.27 -13.84 -20.99
N ASN A 139 24.39 -14.85 -20.86
CA ASN A 139 23.22 -14.96 -21.72
C ASN A 139 22.05 -14.08 -21.25
N TRP A 140 21.88 -13.89 -19.93
CA TRP A 140 20.73 -13.18 -19.36
C TRP A 140 21.03 -11.79 -18.79
N GLY A 141 22.28 -11.52 -18.47
CA GLY A 141 22.75 -10.24 -17.96
C GLY A 141 22.17 -9.88 -16.59
N GLY A 142 22.45 -8.63 -16.18
CA GLY A 142 22.01 -8.11 -14.89
C GLY A 142 22.65 -8.87 -13.74
N ALA A 143 21.83 -9.39 -12.82
CA ALA A 143 22.31 -10.16 -11.68
C ALA A 143 21.93 -11.64 -11.74
N TRP A 144 21.40 -12.09 -12.89
CA TRP A 144 21.23 -13.52 -13.12
C TRP A 144 22.61 -14.19 -13.14
N ARG A 145 22.67 -15.38 -12.54
CA ARG A 145 23.87 -16.22 -12.49
C ARG A 145 23.50 -17.69 -12.30
N MET A 146 24.46 -18.59 -12.46
CA MET A 146 24.32 -19.98 -12.03
C MET A 146 24.12 -20.04 -10.50
N PRO A 147 23.37 -21.04 -9.99
CA PRO A 147 23.23 -21.24 -8.56
C PRO A 147 24.57 -21.66 -7.94
N THR A 148 24.82 -21.26 -6.71
CA THR A 148 25.94 -21.81 -5.94
C THR A 148 25.64 -23.25 -5.51
N GLU A 149 26.65 -23.98 -5.05
CA GLU A 149 26.44 -25.31 -4.44
C GLU A 149 25.46 -25.22 -3.26
N SER A 150 25.63 -24.24 -2.38
CA SER A 150 24.74 -24.06 -1.21
C SER A 150 23.29 -23.79 -1.58
N GLU A 151 23.05 -23.10 -2.70
CA GLU A 151 21.69 -22.82 -3.18
C GLU A 151 21.04 -24.05 -3.81
N LEU A 152 21.83 -24.92 -4.46
CA LEU A 152 21.33 -26.24 -4.89
C LEU A 152 21.03 -27.13 -3.70
N ASP A 153 21.89 -27.16 -2.68
CA ASP A 153 21.63 -27.90 -1.44
C ASP A 153 20.38 -27.39 -0.72
N GLU A 154 20.18 -26.07 -0.69
CA GLU A 154 18.97 -25.46 -0.14
C GLU A 154 17.72 -25.89 -0.91
N LEU A 155 17.77 -25.87 -2.25
CA LEU A 155 16.66 -26.34 -3.11
C LEU A 155 16.35 -27.82 -2.86
N LEU A 156 17.38 -28.67 -2.76
CA LEU A 156 17.24 -30.10 -2.51
C LEU A 156 16.67 -30.40 -1.12
N SER A 157 17.08 -29.63 -0.11
CA SER A 157 16.74 -29.90 1.30
C SER A 157 15.41 -29.28 1.75
N ASN A 158 15.04 -28.13 1.19
CA ASN A 158 13.90 -27.34 1.67
C ASN A 158 12.67 -27.40 0.77
N CYS A 159 12.77 -27.98 -0.43
CA CYS A 159 11.63 -28.13 -1.34
C CYS A 159 11.08 -29.55 -1.35
N THR A 160 9.82 -29.66 -1.81
CA THR A 160 9.18 -30.93 -2.12
C THR A 160 9.28 -31.21 -3.62
N TRP A 161 9.53 -32.47 -3.97
CA TRP A 161 9.85 -32.91 -5.32
C TRP A 161 8.84 -33.96 -5.77
N LYS A 162 8.26 -33.77 -6.96
CA LYS A 162 7.32 -34.71 -7.57
C LYS A 162 7.64 -34.92 -9.04
N TRP A 163 7.91 -36.17 -9.42
CA TRP A 163 8.10 -36.51 -10.83
C TRP A 163 6.76 -36.39 -11.59
N VAL A 164 6.75 -35.59 -12.64
CA VAL A 164 5.57 -35.33 -13.47
C VAL A 164 5.94 -35.25 -14.95
N THR A 165 4.93 -35.31 -15.81
CA THR A 165 5.04 -35.01 -17.23
C THR A 165 4.30 -33.70 -17.50
N LEU A 166 5.03 -32.64 -17.85
CA LEU A 166 4.49 -31.34 -18.23
C LEU A 166 4.60 -31.19 -19.76
N ASP A 167 3.47 -31.02 -20.45
CA ASP A 167 3.39 -30.89 -21.91
C ASP A 167 4.19 -31.96 -22.69
N GLY A 168 4.17 -33.21 -22.19
CA GLY A 168 4.86 -34.35 -22.80
C GLY A 168 6.34 -34.49 -22.41
N VAL A 169 6.88 -33.58 -21.59
CA VAL A 169 8.25 -33.62 -21.09
C VAL A 169 8.28 -34.11 -19.65
N ASN A 170 9.05 -35.16 -19.38
CA ASN A 170 9.24 -35.66 -18.01
C ASN A 170 10.21 -34.78 -17.23
N GLY A 171 9.97 -34.62 -15.93
CA GLY A 171 10.83 -33.87 -15.03
C GLY A 171 10.32 -33.82 -13.61
N GLN A 172 10.91 -32.96 -12.80
CA GLN A 172 10.52 -32.73 -11.41
C GLN A 172 9.75 -31.42 -11.28
N LEU A 173 8.55 -31.48 -10.71
CA LEU A 173 7.88 -30.31 -10.15
C LEU A 173 8.45 -30.09 -8.74
N VAL A 174 9.09 -28.94 -8.55
CA VAL A 174 9.76 -28.56 -7.30
C VAL A 174 8.95 -27.46 -6.63
N THR A 175 8.38 -27.74 -5.47
CA THR A 175 7.53 -26.81 -4.71
C THR A 175 8.25 -26.38 -3.44
N GLY A 176 8.46 -25.08 -3.29
CA GLY A 176 9.15 -24.49 -2.15
C GLY A 176 8.26 -24.33 -0.91
N PRO A 177 8.84 -23.97 0.25
CA PRO A 177 8.12 -23.83 1.53
C PRO A 177 6.99 -22.80 1.50
N ASN A 178 7.03 -21.83 0.59
CA ASN A 178 5.97 -20.82 0.43
C ASN A 178 4.82 -21.27 -0.50
N GLY A 179 4.87 -22.48 -1.06
CA GLY A 179 3.85 -23.04 -1.95
C GLY A 179 4.03 -22.74 -3.44
N ASN A 180 4.97 -21.85 -3.81
CA ASN A 180 5.31 -21.63 -5.22
C ASN A 180 6.13 -22.78 -5.78
N SER A 181 6.10 -22.96 -7.10
CA SER A 181 6.74 -24.10 -7.77
C SER A 181 7.47 -23.72 -9.06
N ILE A 182 8.51 -24.48 -9.40
CA ILE A 182 9.16 -24.50 -10.72
C ILE A 182 9.17 -25.92 -11.28
N PHE A 183 9.29 -26.05 -12.61
CA PHE A 183 9.50 -27.34 -13.28
C PHE A 183 10.95 -27.46 -13.78
N LEU A 184 11.60 -28.56 -13.42
CA LEU A 184 12.94 -28.91 -13.87
C LEU A 184 12.83 -30.12 -14.83
N PRO A 185 12.99 -29.92 -16.16
CA PRO A 185 12.87 -31.00 -17.11
C PRO A 185 14.04 -32.00 -17.01
N ALA A 186 13.79 -33.27 -17.29
CA ALA A 186 14.82 -34.30 -17.36
C ALA A 186 15.71 -34.10 -18.62
N THR A 187 16.63 -33.14 -18.55
CA THR A 187 17.43 -32.64 -19.69
C THR A 187 18.47 -33.63 -20.22
N GLY A 188 18.86 -34.64 -19.45
CA GLY A 188 20.03 -35.45 -19.71
C GLY A 188 21.32 -34.63 -19.63
N TRP A 189 22.34 -35.08 -20.34
CA TRP A 189 23.58 -34.32 -20.58
C TRP A 189 24.13 -34.65 -21.97
N ILE A 190 25.04 -33.83 -22.48
CA ILE A 190 25.78 -34.09 -23.72
C ILE A 190 27.19 -34.56 -23.36
N ASP A 191 27.59 -35.69 -23.93
CA ASP A 191 28.96 -36.18 -23.93
C ASP A 191 29.40 -36.41 -25.38
N LYS A 192 30.54 -35.83 -25.77
CA LYS A 192 31.03 -35.79 -27.15
C LYS A 192 29.99 -35.19 -28.11
N LEU A 193 29.29 -36.05 -28.86
CA LEU A 193 28.29 -35.67 -29.87
C LEU A 193 26.86 -36.08 -29.50
N ALA A 194 26.68 -36.84 -28.41
CA ALA A 194 25.42 -37.50 -28.10
C ALA A 194 24.81 -36.96 -26.80
N ARG A 195 23.48 -36.75 -26.85
CA ARG A 195 22.70 -36.48 -25.65
C ARG A 195 22.29 -37.80 -24.99
N ALA A 196 22.69 -37.99 -23.74
CA ALA A 196 22.39 -39.17 -22.94
C ALA A 196 21.23 -38.90 -21.97
N ASN A 197 20.36 -39.91 -21.78
CA ASN A 197 19.34 -39.97 -20.73
C ASN A 197 18.33 -38.81 -20.65
N ALA A 198 18.12 -38.09 -21.75
CA ALA A 198 17.04 -37.11 -21.85
C ALA A 198 15.69 -37.81 -21.65
N GLY A 199 14.83 -37.21 -20.81
CA GLY A 199 13.52 -37.74 -20.43
C GLY A 199 13.52 -38.67 -19.22
N SER A 200 14.69 -39.10 -18.71
CA SER A 200 14.81 -39.96 -17.53
C SER A 200 15.75 -39.40 -16.45
N TYR A 201 16.69 -38.55 -16.84
CA TYR A 201 17.64 -37.87 -15.96
C TYR A 201 17.75 -36.39 -16.36
N GLY A 202 18.04 -35.48 -15.44
CA GLY A 202 18.36 -34.08 -15.73
C GLY A 202 19.62 -33.63 -15.00
N GLY A 203 20.52 -32.96 -15.71
CA GLY A 203 21.78 -32.44 -15.16
C GLY A 203 21.82 -30.91 -15.19
N TYR A 204 22.18 -30.30 -14.05
CA TYR A 204 22.28 -28.85 -13.87
C TYR A 204 23.60 -28.45 -13.21
N TYR A 205 24.36 -27.55 -13.83
CA TYR A 205 25.57 -27.03 -13.21
C TYR A 205 25.27 -26.05 -12.08
N SER A 206 26.14 -26.05 -11.08
CA SER A 206 26.34 -24.93 -10.16
C SER A 206 27.52 -24.06 -10.64
N SER A 207 27.70 -22.90 -10.01
CA SER A 207 28.86 -22.03 -10.23
C SER A 207 30.15 -22.54 -9.58
N ALA A 208 30.15 -23.68 -8.87
CA ALA A 208 31.26 -24.16 -8.05
C ALA A 208 32.09 -25.26 -8.74
N LEU A 209 33.41 -25.17 -8.61
CA LEU A 209 34.36 -26.24 -8.90
C LEU A 209 34.17 -27.38 -7.88
N SER A 210 34.42 -28.63 -8.26
CA SER A 210 34.48 -29.74 -7.29
C SER A 210 35.58 -29.46 -6.26
N SER A 211 35.29 -29.74 -4.99
CA SER A 211 36.27 -29.69 -3.90
C SER A 211 37.28 -30.84 -3.93
N GLU A 212 37.00 -31.90 -4.70
CA GLU A 212 37.85 -33.10 -4.78
C GLU A 212 38.73 -33.10 -6.04
N ARG A 213 38.25 -32.52 -7.16
CA ARG A 213 38.91 -32.67 -8.46
C ARG A 213 38.76 -31.44 -9.37
N SER A 214 39.88 -30.88 -9.82
CA SER A 214 39.89 -29.72 -10.73
C SER A 214 39.32 -30.00 -12.14
N ASP A 215 39.22 -31.27 -12.57
CA ASP A 215 38.56 -31.64 -13.83
C ASP A 215 37.04 -31.81 -13.72
N LYS A 216 36.48 -31.58 -12.52
CA LYS A 216 35.07 -31.72 -12.20
C LYS A 216 34.46 -30.40 -11.70
N ALA A 217 33.18 -30.24 -11.95
CA ALA A 217 32.37 -29.17 -11.40
C ALA A 217 31.20 -29.74 -10.62
N ARG A 218 30.70 -28.95 -9.66
CA ARG A 218 29.57 -29.35 -8.85
C ARG A 218 28.27 -29.20 -9.64
N ALA A 219 27.44 -30.24 -9.62
CA ALA A 219 26.20 -30.28 -10.37
C ALA A 219 25.09 -30.97 -9.57
N MET A 220 23.86 -30.58 -9.83
CA MET A 220 22.67 -31.29 -9.35
C MET A 220 22.17 -32.25 -10.42
N TYR A 221 21.71 -33.42 -9.98
CA TYR A 221 20.92 -34.32 -10.80
C TYR A 221 19.48 -34.44 -10.33
N ILE A 222 18.60 -34.76 -11.27
CA ILE A 222 17.21 -35.14 -11.02
C ILE A 222 16.87 -36.40 -11.80
N SER A 223 16.01 -37.23 -11.24
CA SER A 223 15.45 -38.42 -11.87
C SER A 223 14.13 -38.79 -11.20
N ASN A 224 13.41 -39.77 -11.74
CA ASN A 224 12.23 -40.33 -11.05
C ASN A 224 12.60 -41.00 -9.72
N GLY A 225 13.85 -41.50 -9.58
CA GLY A 225 14.35 -42.16 -8.38
C GLY A 225 14.84 -41.19 -7.29
N GLY A 226 14.88 -39.88 -7.57
CA GLY A 226 15.36 -38.86 -6.63
C GLY A 226 16.25 -37.81 -7.29
N SER A 227 16.76 -36.90 -6.46
CA SER A 227 17.64 -35.79 -6.82
C SER A 227 18.80 -35.67 -5.83
N GLY A 228 19.91 -35.07 -6.24
CA GLY A 228 21.07 -34.87 -5.37
C GLY A 228 22.22 -34.15 -6.05
N LEU A 229 23.27 -33.86 -5.28
CA LEU A 229 24.52 -33.31 -5.82
C LEU A 229 25.48 -34.42 -6.28
N HIS A 230 26.28 -34.11 -7.28
CA HIS A 230 27.33 -34.96 -7.82
C HIS A 230 28.39 -34.11 -8.53
N ASP A 231 29.49 -34.77 -8.89
CA ASP A 231 30.60 -34.16 -9.64
C ASP A 231 30.53 -34.52 -11.12
N ALA A 232 30.27 -33.51 -11.95
CA ALA A 232 30.17 -33.62 -13.39
C ALA A 232 31.51 -33.28 -14.05
N THR A 233 31.89 -34.00 -15.10
CA THR A 233 33.08 -33.64 -15.89
C THR A 233 32.85 -32.31 -16.57
N ARG A 234 33.75 -31.35 -16.38
CA ARG A 234 33.59 -29.96 -16.86
C ARG A 234 33.29 -29.85 -18.35
N ILE A 235 33.80 -30.79 -19.16
CA ILE A 235 33.55 -30.81 -20.60
C ILE A 235 32.14 -31.23 -20.99
N CYS A 236 31.38 -31.90 -20.11
CA CYS A 236 30.05 -32.38 -20.47
C CYS A 236 29.07 -31.20 -20.56
N GLY A 237 28.19 -31.25 -21.55
CA GLY A 237 27.13 -30.25 -21.72
C GLY A 237 26.00 -30.51 -20.74
N TYR A 238 25.78 -29.62 -19.77
CA TYR A 238 24.65 -29.67 -18.85
C TYR A 238 23.78 -28.43 -19.02
N ALA A 239 22.52 -28.52 -18.60
CA ALA A 239 21.63 -27.38 -18.59
C ALA A 239 22.00 -26.39 -17.47
N VAL A 240 21.57 -25.14 -17.60
CA VAL A 240 21.74 -24.11 -16.58
C VAL A 240 20.38 -23.56 -16.20
N ARG A 241 20.05 -23.62 -14.91
CA ARG A 241 18.85 -23.04 -14.31
C ARG A 241 19.25 -21.79 -13.51
N PRO A 242 19.06 -20.58 -14.06
CA PRO A 242 19.55 -19.35 -13.41
C PRO A 242 18.86 -19.04 -12.08
N VAL A 243 19.57 -18.32 -11.23
CA VAL A 243 19.04 -17.72 -10.01
C VAL A 243 19.29 -16.21 -9.96
N LEU A 244 18.45 -15.50 -9.22
CA LEU A 244 18.52 -14.07 -9.02
C LEU A 244 18.67 -13.77 -7.51
N PRO A 245 19.77 -13.11 -7.08
CA PRO A 245 19.96 -12.70 -5.70
C PRO A 245 18.87 -11.72 -5.23
N ALA A 246 18.45 -11.85 -3.98
CA ALA A 246 17.43 -10.97 -3.38
C ALA A 246 17.81 -9.47 -3.39
N THR A 247 19.09 -9.14 -3.56
CA THR A 247 19.63 -7.77 -3.53
C THR A 247 19.65 -7.06 -4.89
N ALA A 248 19.28 -7.73 -5.98
CA ALA A 248 19.44 -7.20 -7.32
C ALA A 248 18.10 -6.80 -7.98
N TYR A 249 17.62 -5.59 -7.72
CA TYR A 249 16.51 -4.99 -8.47
C TYR A 249 17.00 -3.80 -9.30
N ALA A 250 16.90 -3.91 -10.63
CA ALA A 250 17.39 -2.92 -11.60
C ALA A 250 16.43 -1.72 -11.84
N LYS A 251 15.28 -1.66 -11.18
CA LYS A 251 14.47 -0.46 -10.96
C LYS A 251 13.81 -0.61 -9.59
N ALA A 252 13.86 0.44 -8.76
CA ALA A 252 13.18 0.41 -7.46
C ALA A 252 11.70 0.06 -7.69
N PRO A 253 11.11 -0.86 -6.90
CA PRO A 253 9.70 -1.20 -7.05
C PRO A 253 8.87 0.08 -6.95
N GLU A 254 7.85 0.20 -7.79
CA GLU A 254 6.96 1.36 -7.80
C GLU A 254 5.56 0.95 -7.36
N LEU A 255 4.93 1.77 -6.52
CA LEU A 255 3.47 1.76 -6.38
C LEU A 255 2.89 2.42 -7.63
N GLN A 256 2.05 1.70 -8.37
CA GLN A 256 1.39 2.19 -9.58
C GLN A 256 -0.13 2.20 -9.37
N VAL A 257 -0.79 3.28 -9.78
CA VAL A 257 -2.23 3.54 -9.65
C VAL A 257 -2.85 3.66 -11.04
N PHE A 258 -4.00 3.02 -11.27
CA PHE A 258 -4.58 2.82 -12.59
C PHE A 258 -6.06 3.21 -12.68
N LYS A 259 -6.47 3.64 -13.88
CA LYS A 259 -7.87 3.74 -14.32
C LYS A 259 -8.05 2.78 -15.50
N GLY A 260 -8.80 1.71 -15.34
CA GLY A 260 -8.76 0.57 -16.26
C GLY A 260 -7.33 0.04 -16.43
N ASN A 261 -6.82 0.11 -17.66
CA ASN A 261 -5.44 -0.29 -17.99
C ASN A 261 -4.46 0.91 -18.04
N ASP A 262 -4.96 2.13 -17.92
CA ASP A 262 -4.14 3.34 -18.04
C ASP A 262 -3.44 3.63 -16.71
N LEU A 263 -2.11 3.77 -16.77
CA LEU A 263 -1.31 4.20 -15.63
C LEU A 263 -1.58 5.69 -15.36
N VAL A 264 -2.19 5.97 -14.21
CA VAL A 264 -2.53 7.33 -13.77
C VAL A 264 -1.38 7.96 -13.00
N TRP A 265 -0.73 7.18 -12.13
CA TRP A 265 0.33 7.68 -11.27
C TRP A 265 1.25 6.57 -10.79
N SER A 266 2.54 6.89 -10.57
CA SER A 266 3.47 6.00 -9.90
C SER A 266 4.45 6.73 -8.97
N ILE A 267 4.97 6.00 -7.99
CA ILE A 267 6.03 6.46 -7.09
C ILE A 267 6.92 5.29 -6.67
N ALA A 268 8.21 5.53 -6.45
CA ALA A 268 9.08 4.51 -5.90
C ALA A 268 8.63 4.13 -4.47
N VAL A 269 8.52 2.84 -4.18
CA VAL A 269 8.12 2.34 -2.85
C VAL A 269 9.09 2.80 -1.77
N SER A 270 10.36 3.03 -2.10
CA SER A 270 11.35 3.61 -1.18
C SER A 270 11.07 5.04 -0.76
N GLU A 271 10.18 5.76 -1.46
CA GLU A 271 9.85 7.15 -1.17
C GLU A 271 8.61 7.31 -0.29
N ILE A 272 7.93 6.22 0.08
CA ILE A 272 6.68 6.21 0.84
C ILE A 272 6.77 5.22 2.00
N ASP A 273 5.97 5.46 3.04
CA ASP A 273 5.91 4.58 4.21
C ASP A 273 4.84 3.48 4.01
N SER A 274 3.67 3.85 3.47
CA SER A 274 2.57 2.93 3.21
C SER A 274 1.54 3.52 2.25
N ALA A 275 0.68 2.67 1.70
CA ALA A 275 -0.55 3.09 1.03
C ALA A 275 -1.72 2.23 1.54
N LYS A 276 -2.89 2.84 1.73
CA LYS A 276 -4.07 2.18 2.31
C LYS A 276 -5.32 2.58 1.55
N VAL A 277 -6.27 1.64 1.44
CA VAL A 277 -7.64 1.97 1.06
C VAL A 277 -8.36 2.45 2.31
N VAL A 278 -8.90 3.66 2.25
CA VAL A 278 -9.65 4.29 3.33
C VAL A 278 -11.10 4.42 2.89
N GLU A 279 -12.02 3.97 3.75
CA GLU A 279 -13.45 4.16 3.54
C GLU A 279 -13.84 5.59 3.95
N ILE A 280 -14.53 6.29 3.05
CA ILE A 280 -15.09 7.60 3.34
C ILE A 280 -16.43 7.37 4.01
N PRO A 281 -16.64 7.90 5.22
CA PRO A 281 -17.93 7.83 5.89
C PRO A 281 -19.04 8.40 5.01
N VAL A 282 -20.21 7.76 5.06
CA VAL A 282 -21.43 8.31 4.46
C VAL A 282 -21.64 9.72 5.00
N HIS A 283 -22.12 10.64 4.15
CA HIS A 283 -22.31 12.08 4.43
C HIS A 283 -21.05 12.96 4.45
N ALA A 284 -19.84 12.39 4.41
CA ALA A 284 -18.62 13.19 4.35
C ALA A 284 -18.39 13.79 2.96
N VAL A 285 -18.33 15.12 2.89
CA VAL A 285 -18.10 15.89 1.67
C VAL A 285 -16.71 16.52 1.72
N ASP A 286 -15.85 16.14 0.77
CA ASP A 286 -14.55 16.78 0.57
C ASP A 286 -14.76 18.15 -0.09
N MET A 287 -14.77 19.21 0.71
CA MET A 287 -14.90 20.58 0.23
C MET A 287 -13.56 21.17 -0.26
N GLY A 288 -12.46 20.42 -0.23
CA GLY A 288 -11.12 20.96 -0.50
C GLY A 288 -10.59 21.85 0.64
N LEU A 289 -11.05 21.58 1.86
CA LEU A 289 -10.69 22.27 3.11
C LEU A 289 -9.83 21.34 4.00
N SER A 290 -9.48 21.78 5.20
CA SER A 290 -8.68 21.00 6.17
C SER A 290 -9.42 19.77 6.74
N VAL A 291 -10.75 19.77 6.66
CA VAL A 291 -11.64 18.67 7.09
C VAL A 291 -12.76 18.44 6.08
N PHE A 292 -13.36 17.25 6.15
CA PHE A 292 -14.58 16.95 5.42
C PHE A 292 -15.76 17.48 6.20
N TRP A 293 -16.72 18.06 5.50
CA TRP A 293 -17.95 18.59 6.08
C TRP A 293 -19.10 17.62 5.84
N ALA A 294 -20.02 17.51 6.80
CA ALA A 294 -21.24 16.74 6.62
C ALA A 294 -22.18 17.41 5.61
N ASP A 295 -22.86 16.61 4.80
CA ASP A 295 -23.90 17.07 3.89
C ASP A 295 -25.20 17.53 4.60
N MET A 296 -25.41 17.16 5.87
CA MET A 296 -26.58 17.53 6.68
C MET A 296 -26.24 17.84 8.15
N ASN A 297 -27.19 18.46 8.87
CA ASN A 297 -27.08 18.72 10.30
C ASN A 297 -27.30 17.43 11.12
N VAL A 298 -26.80 17.41 12.36
CA VAL A 298 -27.14 16.33 13.30
C VAL A 298 -28.66 16.30 13.53
N GLY A 299 -29.27 15.12 13.37
CA GLY A 299 -30.70 14.92 13.55
C GLY A 299 -31.56 15.27 12.33
N ALA A 300 -30.96 15.71 11.23
CA ALA A 300 -31.64 15.83 9.94
C ALA A 300 -31.58 14.50 9.19
N GLU A 301 -32.58 14.22 8.34
CA GLU A 301 -32.55 13.12 7.38
C GLU A 301 -32.13 13.59 5.98
N LYS A 302 -32.22 14.91 5.72
CA LYS A 302 -31.89 15.53 4.44
C LYS A 302 -31.07 16.82 4.60
N PRO A 303 -30.25 17.21 3.61
CA PRO A 303 -29.41 18.42 3.66
C PRO A 303 -30.13 19.73 3.97
N GLU A 304 -31.37 19.88 3.49
CA GLU A 304 -32.19 21.09 3.65
C GLU A 304 -32.94 21.17 4.99
N GLU A 305 -33.03 20.07 5.74
CA GLU A 305 -33.69 20.04 7.03
C GLU A 305 -32.81 20.68 8.12
N TYR A 306 -33.45 21.30 9.11
CA TYR A 306 -32.73 22.02 10.16
C TYR A 306 -32.01 21.09 11.14
N GLY A 307 -32.52 19.85 11.30
CA GLY A 307 -32.03 18.90 12.27
C GLY A 307 -32.43 19.27 13.70
N ASN A 308 -31.69 18.70 14.66
CA ASN A 308 -31.90 18.94 16.07
C ASN A 308 -31.10 20.16 16.55
N TYR A 309 -31.55 20.73 17.68
CA TYR A 309 -30.90 21.85 18.34
C TYR A 309 -30.26 21.40 19.65
N TYR A 310 -29.05 21.87 19.92
CA TYR A 310 -28.26 21.46 21.08
C TYR A 310 -27.77 22.70 21.82
N SER A 311 -27.84 22.70 23.15
CA SER A 311 -27.01 23.61 23.94
C SER A 311 -25.54 23.20 23.77
N TRP A 312 -24.62 24.17 23.83
CA TRP A 312 -23.21 23.88 23.62
C TRP A 312 -22.66 22.92 24.67
N GLY A 313 -22.00 21.84 24.26
CA GLY A 313 -21.49 20.82 25.20
C GLY A 313 -22.56 19.87 25.77
N GLU A 314 -23.75 19.84 25.16
CA GLU A 314 -24.77 18.84 25.44
C GLU A 314 -25.00 17.95 24.22
N THR A 315 -25.35 16.68 24.45
CA THR A 315 -25.42 15.66 23.40
C THR A 315 -26.84 15.29 22.99
N ARG A 316 -27.85 15.86 23.65
CA ARG A 316 -29.28 15.59 23.43
C ARG A 316 -30.07 16.89 23.33
N PRO A 317 -31.11 16.97 22.48
CA PRO A 317 -32.02 18.10 22.44
C PRO A 317 -32.89 18.16 23.71
N LYS A 318 -33.51 19.33 23.94
CA LYS A 318 -34.39 19.60 25.08
C LYS A 318 -35.59 20.44 24.63
N ASP A 319 -36.62 20.52 25.46
CA ASP A 319 -37.82 21.33 25.19
C ASP A 319 -37.70 22.79 25.69
N ASP A 320 -36.72 23.09 26.54
CA ASP A 320 -36.46 24.42 27.10
C ASP A 320 -34.96 24.73 27.12
N TYR A 321 -34.56 25.80 26.43
CA TYR A 321 -33.18 26.26 26.30
C TYR A 321 -32.97 27.52 27.16
N SER A 322 -32.84 27.30 28.47
CA SER A 322 -32.60 28.35 29.47
C SER A 322 -31.31 28.09 30.26
N LEU A 323 -30.72 29.14 30.83
CA LEU A 323 -29.51 29.01 31.66
C LEU A 323 -29.72 28.05 32.83
N THR A 324 -30.89 28.08 33.47
CA THR A 324 -31.24 27.20 34.59
C THR A 324 -31.43 25.73 34.20
N ASN A 325 -31.67 25.44 32.92
CA ASN A 325 -31.80 24.08 32.38
C ASN A 325 -30.53 23.62 31.62
N TYR A 326 -29.45 24.39 31.72
CA TYR A 326 -28.19 24.06 31.07
C TYR A 326 -27.40 23.06 31.91
N GLN A 327 -26.93 21.97 31.29
CA GLN A 327 -26.30 20.83 31.99
C GLN A 327 -25.10 21.24 32.86
N TRP A 328 -24.38 22.27 32.45
CA TRP A 328 -23.15 22.73 33.10
C TRP A 328 -23.37 23.98 33.95
N TRP A 329 -24.59 24.23 34.41
CA TRP A 329 -24.94 25.33 35.29
C TRP A 329 -25.43 24.85 36.66
N ASP A 330 -24.77 25.29 37.73
CA ASP A 330 -25.22 25.15 39.12
C ASP A 330 -24.81 26.40 39.92
N ASN A 331 -25.55 27.49 39.72
CA ASN A 331 -25.20 28.83 40.24
C ASN A 331 -23.79 29.30 39.84
N GLY A 332 -23.31 28.80 38.71
CA GLY A 332 -21.96 28.97 38.15
C GLY A 332 -21.69 27.85 37.15
N PHE A 333 -20.73 28.05 36.24
CA PHE A 333 -20.40 27.01 35.26
C PHE A 333 -19.56 25.90 35.88
N THR A 334 -19.95 24.65 35.67
CA THR A 334 -19.24 23.50 36.26
C THR A 334 -18.28 22.82 35.29
N LYS A 335 -18.31 23.18 33.99
CA LYS A 335 -17.44 22.64 32.94
C LYS A 335 -17.21 23.63 31.80
N TYR A 336 -16.02 23.59 31.21
CA TYR A 336 -15.51 24.54 30.23
C TYR A 336 -15.56 25.97 30.78
N CYS A 337 -14.85 26.16 31.89
CA CYS A 337 -14.76 27.41 32.60
C CYS A 337 -13.29 27.79 32.70
N THR A 338 -12.95 29.01 32.28
CA THR A 338 -11.57 29.50 32.22
C THR A 338 -11.25 30.52 33.31
N ASP A 339 -12.29 31.03 34.00
CA ASP A 339 -12.19 32.01 35.08
C ASP A 339 -12.91 31.51 36.36
N ASP A 340 -12.25 31.64 37.51
CA ASP A 340 -12.79 31.25 38.83
C ASP A 340 -13.98 32.11 39.25
N GLU A 341 -14.14 33.32 38.69
CA GLU A 341 -15.29 34.18 38.97
C GLU A 341 -16.59 33.68 38.31
N HIS A 342 -16.50 32.83 37.28
CA HIS A 342 -17.67 32.32 36.55
C HIS A 342 -18.10 30.91 36.98
N GLY A 343 -17.27 30.18 37.74
CA GLY A 343 -17.60 28.82 38.19
C GLY A 343 -16.40 27.96 38.56
N THR A 344 -16.52 26.65 38.36
CA THR A 344 -15.45 25.68 38.63
C THR A 344 -14.53 25.57 37.42
N THR A 345 -13.32 26.11 37.56
CA THR A 345 -12.35 26.18 36.48
C THR A 345 -11.75 24.82 36.12
N ASP A 346 -11.88 24.44 34.86
CA ASP A 346 -11.22 23.27 34.25
C ASP A 346 -10.25 23.66 33.13
N HIS A 347 -10.17 24.97 32.81
CA HIS A 347 -9.36 25.57 31.77
C HIS A 347 -9.57 24.97 30.37
N LYS A 348 -10.72 24.33 30.13
CA LYS A 348 -11.06 23.77 28.82
C LYS A 348 -11.82 24.78 27.98
N SER A 349 -11.33 25.02 26.78
CA SER A 349 -11.96 25.93 25.80
C SER A 349 -12.40 25.22 24.52
N ILE A 350 -12.24 23.90 24.45
CA ILE A 350 -12.65 23.05 23.32
C ILE A 350 -13.48 21.90 23.88
N LEU A 351 -14.58 21.54 23.21
CA LEU A 351 -15.41 20.40 23.61
C LEU A 351 -14.60 19.09 23.65
N ASP A 352 -14.75 18.37 24.76
CA ASP A 352 -14.39 16.95 24.82
C ASP A 352 -15.35 16.16 23.90
N LEU A 353 -14.88 15.09 23.25
CA LEU A 353 -15.73 14.25 22.41
C LEU A 353 -16.94 13.66 23.15
N SER A 354 -16.85 13.45 24.47
CA SER A 354 -17.98 12.96 25.29
C SER A 354 -19.15 13.94 25.36
N ASP A 355 -18.89 15.22 25.09
CA ASP A 355 -19.84 16.33 25.21
C ASP A 355 -20.17 16.93 23.84
N ASP A 356 -19.66 16.31 22.77
CA ASP A 356 -19.87 16.76 21.40
C ASP A 356 -21.12 16.10 20.81
N ALA A 357 -22.11 16.92 20.45
CA ALA A 357 -23.37 16.42 19.90
C ALA A 357 -23.17 15.62 18.60
N ALA A 358 -22.25 16.02 17.72
CA ALA A 358 -21.99 15.28 16.50
C ALA A 358 -21.34 13.93 16.81
N ASN A 359 -20.35 13.88 17.70
CA ASN A 359 -19.72 12.62 18.08
C ASN A 359 -20.71 11.66 18.75
N ALA A 360 -21.52 12.16 19.69
CA ALA A 360 -22.47 11.34 20.42
C ALA A 360 -23.59 10.76 19.53
N ASN A 361 -24.00 11.49 18.49
CA ASN A 361 -25.11 11.06 17.63
C ASN A 361 -24.66 10.29 16.38
N TRP A 362 -23.47 10.58 15.82
CA TRP A 362 -22.98 9.94 14.57
C TRP A 362 -21.81 8.98 14.80
N GLY A 363 -21.14 9.05 15.96
CA GLY A 363 -20.03 8.18 16.33
C GLY A 363 -18.75 8.41 15.51
N SER A 364 -17.85 7.41 15.54
CA SER A 364 -16.54 7.49 14.89
C SER A 364 -15.75 8.73 15.33
N THR A 365 -15.06 9.39 14.42
CA THR A 365 -14.31 10.64 14.62
C THR A 365 -15.08 11.87 14.14
N TRP A 366 -16.40 11.77 13.91
CA TRP A 366 -17.25 12.94 13.66
C TRP A 366 -17.29 13.83 14.89
N ARG A 367 -17.26 15.15 14.67
CA ARG A 367 -17.33 16.15 15.74
C ARG A 367 -17.87 17.48 15.23
N THR A 368 -18.19 18.37 16.16
CA THR A 368 -18.45 19.79 15.90
C THR A 368 -17.18 20.46 15.35
N PRO A 369 -17.26 21.34 14.35
CA PRO A 369 -16.09 22.02 13.79
C PRO A 369 -15.46 22.98 14.81
N THR A 370 -14.14 23.17 14.76
CA THR A 370 -13.50 24.23 15.53
C THR A 370 -13.77 25.59 14.88
N ILE A 371 -13.47 26.67 15.60
CA ILE A 371 -13.63 28.01 15.03
C ILE A 371 -12.70 28.26 13.83
N GLU A 372 -11.50 27.69 13.83
CA GLU A 372 -10.55 27.79 12.71
C GLU A 372 -11.09 27.12 11.45
N GLU A 373 -11.77 25.99 11.60
CA GLU A 373 -12.40 25.26 10.48
C GLU A 373 -13.61 26.01 9.93
N ILE A 374 -14.41 26.64 10.80
CA ILE A 374 -15.48 27.55 10.38
C ILE A 374 -14.91 28.76 9.64
N MET A 375 -13.82 29.36 10.14
CA MET A 375 -13.14 30.46 9.45
C MET A 375 -12.63 30.02 8.08
N GLU A 376 -12.10 28.81 7.99
CA GLU A 376 -11.65 28.25 6.72
C GLU A 376 -12.82 28.11 5.73
N LEU A 377 -13.95 27.54 6.15
CA LEU A 377 -15.17 27.43 5.35
C LEU A 377 -15.67 28.82 4.89
N ALA A 378 -15.75 29.78 5.80
CA ALA A 378 -16.26 31.13 5.49
C ALA A 378 -15.37 31.89 4.49
N ASN A 379 -14.04 31.69 4.57
CA ASN A 379 -13.07 32.45 3.79
C ASN A 379 -12.63 31.78 2.49
N ARG A 380 -12.67 30.44 2.41
CA ARG A 380 -12.17 29.68 1.23
C ARG A 380 -13.28 29.17 0.31
N CYS A 381 -14.54 29.24 0.71
CA CYS A 381 -15.67 28.78 -0.10
C CYS A 381 -16.40 29.93 -0.80
N GLN A 382 -17.08 29.58 -1.89
CA GLN A 382 -18.08 30.43 -2.55
C GLN A 382 -19.44 30.16 -1.92
N TRP A 383 -20.19 31.22 -1.66
CA TRP A 383 -21.50 31.17 -1.01
C TRP A 383 -22.53 31.76 -1.95
N HIS A 384 -23.63 31.04 -2.16
CA HIS A 384 -24.73 31.48 -3.00
C HIS A 384 -26.07 31.19 -2.32
N TRP A 385 -26.88 32.22 -2.13
CA TRP A 385 -28.24 32.04 -1.63
C TRP A 385 -29.12 31.41 -2.71
N THR A 386 -29.78 30.30 -2.38
CA THR A 386 -30.61 29.53 -3.30
C THR A 386 -31.74 28.82 -2.56
N GLU A 387 -32.62 28.16 -3.31
CA GLU A 387 -33.66 27.29 -2.78
C GLU A 387 -33.33 25.82 -3.11
N ARG A 388 -33.43 24.95 -2.11
CA ARG A 388 -33.30 23.50 -2.25
C ARG A 388 -34.54 22.82 -1.69
N ASN A 389 -35.29 22.13 -2.55
CA ASN A 389 -36.51 21.41 -2.18
C ASN A 389 -37.52 22.27 -1.39
N GLY A 390 -37.69 23.54 -1.76
CA GLY A 390 -38.62 24.46 -1.09
C GLY A 390 -38.09 25.12 0.18
N VAL A 391 -36.83 24.86 0.56
CA VAL A 391 -36.18 25.53 1.70
C VAL A 391 -35.09 26.47 1.16
N GLU A 392 -35.17 27.75 1.50
CA GLU A 392 -34.13 28.71 1.17
C GLU A 392 -32.89 28.51 2.07
N GLY A 393 -31.70 28.82 1.55
CA GLY A 393 -30.46 28.75 2.31
C GLY A 393 -29.22 28.97 1.46
N PHE A 394 -28.05 28.78 2.07
CA PHE A 394 -26.79 28.95 1.37
C PHE A 394 -26.31 27.62 0.78
N GLN A 395 -26.11 27.59 -0.54
CA GLN A 395 -25.24 26.62 -1.17
C GLN A 395 -23.79 27.10 -1.02
N VAL A 396 -22.97 26.29 -0.35
CA VAL A 396 -21.56 26.58 -0.07
C VAL A 396 -20.72 25.65 -0.93
N THR A 397 -19.94 26.21 -1.85
CA THR A 397 -19.07 25.45 -2.77
C THR A 397 -17.62 25.65 -2.39
N GLY A 398 -16.90 24.57 -2.12
CA GLY A 398 -15.50 24.62 -1.69
C GLY A 398 -14.51 24.59 -2.86
N PRO A 399 -13.20 24.77 -2.59
CA PRO A 399 -12.16 24.68 -3.62
C PRO A 399 -12.12 23.38 -4.43
N SER A 400 -12.65 22.27 -3.89
CA SER A 400 -12.77 21.01 -4.63
C SER A 400 -13.86 21.03 -5.72
N GLY A 401 -14.75 22.04 -5.70
CA GLY A 401 -15.96 22.10 -6.53
C GLY A 401 -17.18 21.39 -5.92
N ASN A 402 -17.00 20.60 -4.86
CA ASN A 402 -18.12 20.00 -4.12
C ASN A 402 -18.85 21.07 -3.30
N SER A 403 -20.12 20.78 -2.96
CA SER A 403 -20.99 21.70 -2.24
C SER A 403 -21.72 21.06 -1.07
N ILE A 404 -21.97 21.85 -0.03
CA ILE A 404 -22.96 21.57 1.03
C ILE A 404 -24.07 22.63 1.01
N PHE A 405 -25.18 22.36 1.69
CA PHE A 405 -26.28 23.31 1.86
C PHE A 405 -26.50 23.61 3.35
N LEU A 406 -26.56 24.90 3.69
CA LEU A 406 -26.75 25.39 5.06
C LEU A 406 -28.07 26.15 5.16
N PRO A 407 -29.13 25.56 5.75
CA PRO A 407 -30.39 26.24 5.95
C PRO A 407 -30.32 27.30 7.08
N PRO A 408 -31.09 28.40 7.01
CA PRO A 408 -31.23 29.40 8.07
C PRO A 408 -32.15 28.88 9.19
N ALA A 409 -31.65 27.91 9.96
CA ALA A 409 -32.40 27.19 10.99
C ALA A 409 -32.77 28.03 12.23
N GLY A 410 -32.28 29.26 12.35
CA GLY A 410 -32.46 30.08 13.55
C GLY A 410 -31.82 29.44 14.79
N TYR A 411 -32.42 29.70 15.94
CA TYR A 411 -32.01 29.12 17.23
C TYR A 411 -33.19 29.01 18.20
N TYR A 412 -33.02 28.25 19.27
CA TYR A 412 -33.97 28.20 20.39
C TYR A 412 -33.46 28.96 21.62
N GLU A 413 -34.35 29.73 22.24
CA GLU A 413 -34.20 30.32 23.56
C GLU A 413 -35.52 30.14 24.33
N GLY A 414 -35.44 29.54 25.51
CA GLY A 414 -36.61 28.96 26.16
C GLY A 414 -37.22 27.84 25.30
N SER A 415 -38.54 27.79 25.18
CA SER A 415 -39.27 26.87 24.29
C SER A 415 -39.64 27.48 22.93
N GLU A 416 -39.06 28.63 22.56
CA GLU A 416 -39.41 29.35 21.33
C GLU A 416 -38.26 29.34 20.32
N GLY A 417 -38.57 28.97 19.07
CA GLY A 417 -37.68 29.16 17.93
C GLY A 417 -37.63 30.63 17.49
N LYS A 418 -36.43 31.16 17.32
CA LYS A 418 -36.14 32.55 16.96
C LYS A 418 -35.40 32.61 15.63
N GLU A 419 -35.70 33.63 14.82
CA GLU A 419 -35.02 33.94 13.55
C GLU A 419 -34.97 32.77 12.54
N VAL A 420 -35.90 31.82 12.65
CA VAL A 420 -36.08 30.73 11.69
C VAL A 420 -36.39 31.33 10.31
N ASN A 421 -35.78 30.78 9.26
CA ASN A 421 -35.82 31.31 7.89
C ASN A 421 -35.08 32.64 7.65
N ARG A 422 -34.40 33.20 8.67
CA ARG A 422 -33.64 34.45 8.54
C ARG A 422 -32.16 34.29 8.82
N HIS A 423 -31.82 33.67 9.94
CA HIS A 423 -30.44 33.50 10.38
C HIS A 423 -30.08 32.01 10.43
N GLY A 424 -28.86 31.66 10.04
CA GLY A 424 -28.26 30.37 10.34
C GLY A 424 -27.20 30.53 11.42
N LEU A 425 -27.34 29.80 12.52
CA LEU A 425 -26.43 29.80 13.66
C LEU A 425 -25.97 28.37 13.89
N TYR A 426 -24.68 28.10 13.77
CA TYR A 426 -24.12 26.76 13.90
C TYR A 426 -23.01 26.74 14.93
N TRP A 427 -23.07 25.82 15.88
CA TRP A 427 -22.03 25.74 16.90
C TRP A 427 -20.66 25.39 16.32
N SER A 428 -19.64 26.06 16.86
CA SER A 428 -18.28 25.54 16.87
C SER A 428 -18.03 24.77 18.17
N SER A 429 -17.00 23.94 18.20
CA SER A 429 -16.51 23.29 19.42
C SER A 429 -15.71 24.24 20.34
N THR A 430 -15.61 25.53 20.01
CA THR A 430 -14.71 26.49 20.67
C THR A 430 -15.46 27.46 21.58
N LEU A 431 -15.00 27.56 22.83
CA LEU A 431 -15.47 28.52 23.82
C LEU A 431 -15.02 29.94 23.47
N TYR A 432 -15.81 30.95 23.84
CA TYR A 432 -15.40 32.35 23.73
C TYR A 432 -14.47 32.76 24.89
N THR A 433 -13.18 32.94 24.64
CA THR A 433 -12.20 33.22 25.70
C THR A 433 -11.56 34.61 25.64
N TYR A 434 -12.04 35.49 24.77
CA TYR A 434 -11.42 36.81 24.54
C TYR A 434 -12.44 37.93 24.66
N GLY A 435 -12.29 38.81 25.65
CA GLY A 435 -13.12 40.00 25.83
C GLY A 435 -12.85 40.67 27.17
N ILE A 436 -13.14 41.96 27.29
CA ILE A 436 -13.07 42.71 28.56
C ILE A 436 -14.39 42.60 29.36
N ASP A 437 -15.33 41.79 28.87
CA ASP A 437 -16.67 41.64 29.42
C ASP A 437 -16.77 40.41 30.34
N TYR A 438 -17.54 40.54 31.43
CA TYR A 438 -17.84 39.53 32.46
C TYR A 438 -18.58 38.25 31.98
N ASN A 439 -18.64 38.01 30.67
CA ASN A 439 -19.46 36.95 30.04
C ASN A 439 -18.64 36.00 29.15
N VAL A 440 -17.31 35.89 29.35
CA VAL A 440 -16.46 35.05 28.49
C VAL A 440 -16.87 33.57 28.53
N ASP A 441 -16.96 32.97 29.70
CA ASP A 441 -17.30 31.54 29.85
C ASP A 441 -18.80 31.22 29.60
N GLN A 442 -19.64 32.24 29.53
CA GLN A 442 -21.07 32.13 29.22
C GLN A 442 -21.34 31.86 27.74
N ARG A 443 -20.37 32.13 26.86
CA ARG A 443 -20.57 32.14 25.40
C ARG A 443 -19.68 31.14 24.67
N ALA A 444 -20.21 30.58 23.59
CA ALA A 444 -19.45 29.76 22.66
C ALA A 444 -19.44 30.40 21.27
N ARG A 445 -18.39 30.11 20.52
CA ARG A 445 -18.22 30.60 19.15
C ARG A 445 -19.16 29.84 18.21
N CYS A 446 -19.74 30.56 17.27
CA CYS A 446 -20.61 29.98 16.24
C CYS A 446 -20.34 30.61 14.87
N LEU A 447 -20.73 29.88 13.82
CA LEU A 447 -20.92 30.44 12.49
C LEU A 447 -22.28 31.16 12.47
N PHE A 448 -22.26 32.43 12.04
CA PHE A 448 -23.46 33.20 11.76
C PHE A 448 -23.57 33.50 10.26
N ILE A 449 -24.72 33.18 9.67
CA ILE A 449 -25.05 33.47 8.27
C ILE A 449 -26.40 34.20 8.20
N ASN A 450 -26.47 35.24 7.37
CA ASN A 450 -27.66 36.08 7.20
C ASN A 450 -27.83 36.50 5.73
N ASN A 451 -29.07 36.53 5.24
CA ASN A 451 -29.42 36.99 3.89
C ASN A 451 -30.03 38.42 3.84
N VAL A 452 -30.31 39.05 4.98
CA VAL A 452 -31.07 40.32 5.06
C VAL A 452 -30.19 41.57 4.90
N ILE A 453 -28.93 41.52 5.33
CA ILE A 453 -28.00 42.68 5.27
C ILE A 453 -26.66 42.22 4.71
N MET A 454 -26.37 42.61 3.46
CA MET A 454 -25.06 42.47 2.78
C MET A 454 -24.48 41.03 2.70
N GLU A 455 -25.31 39.98 2.79
CA GLU A 455 -24.81 38.58 2.86
C GLU A 455 -23.71 38.40 3.93
N TYR A 456 -23.92 38.98 5.13
CA TYR A 456 -22.94 38.88 6.20
C TYR A 456 -22.75 37.42 6.65
N ARG A 457 -21.50 36.97 6.61
CA ARG A 457 -21.04 35.69 7.16
C ARG A 457 -19.85 35.96 8.07
N GLY A 458 -19.92 35.46 9.29
CA GLY A 458 -18.94 35.80 10.31
C GLY A 458 -18.96 34.87 11.51
N ILE A 459 -18.06 35.17 12.43
CA ILE A 459 -17.96 34.50 13.72
C ILE A 459 -18.71 35.35 14.73
N ASP A 460 -19.61 34.73 15.48
CA ASP A 460 -20.24 35.35 16.63
C ASP A 460 -19.92 34.55 17.90
N ALA A 461 -20.30 35.09 19.06
CA ALA A 461 -20.22 34.44 20.35
C ALA A 461 -21.56 34.60 21.07
N ILE A 462 -22.28 33.49 21.23
CA ILE A 462 -23.64 33.48 21.79
C ILE A 462 -23.69 32.59 23.04
N GLU A 463 -24.65 32.88 23.92
CA GLU A 463 -24.82 32.16 25.19
C GLU A 463 -25.00 30.65 24.98
N ARG A 464 -24.19 29.86 25.69
CA ARG A 464 -24.05 28.41 25.52
C ARG A 464 -25.32 27.60 25.77
N PHE A 465 -26.25 28.14 26.55
CA PHE A 465 -27.50 27.48 26.88
C PHE A 465 -28.50 27.46 25.71
N LYS A 466 -28.34 28.35 24.71
CA LYS A 466 -29.24 28.41 23.54
C LYS A 466 -29.09 27.17 22.67
N GLY A 467 -30.18 26.78 22.02
CA GLY A 467 -30.21 25.59 21.16
C GLY A 467 -29.87 25.93 19.72
N PHE A 468 -28.71 25.50 19.21
CA PHE A 468 -28.32 25.68 17.80
C PHE A 468 -28.14 24.33 17.11
N PRO A 469 -28.33 24.25 15.78
CA PRO A 469 -27.90 23.09 15.00
C PRO A 469 -26.38 22.90 15.01
N VAL A 470 -25.97 21.66 14.76
CA VAL A 470 -24.57 21.29 14.58
C VAL A 470 -24.40 20.73 13.16
N ARG A 471 -23.43 21.28 12.43
CA ARG A 471 -22.98 20.79 11.13
C ARG A 471 -21.66 20.02 11.32
N PRO A 472 -21.66 18.68 11.37
CA PRO A 472 -20.46 17.91 11.71
C PRO A 472 -19.32 18.04 10.72
N VAL A 473 -18.11 17.78 11.21
CA VAL A 473 -16.90 17.58 10.41
C VAL A 473 -16.16 16.32 10.82
N ILE A 474 -15.31 15.81 9.93
CA ILE A 474 -14.46 14.64 10.18
C ILE A 474 -13.11 14.81 9.50
N LYS A 475 -12.04 14.36 10.18
CA LYS A 475 -10.68 14.36 9.62
C LYS A 475 -10.36 12.99 9.01
N ILE A 476 -10.06 12.98 7.71
CA ILE A 476 -9.80 11.76 6.92
C ILE A 476 -8.35 11.71 6.41
N ARG A 477 -7.73 12.85 6.10
CA ARG A 477 -6.38 12.96 5.52
C ARG A 477 -5.43 13.77 6.41
#